data_AF-A0A7V4UMM7-F1
#
_entry.id   AF-A0A7V4UMM7-F1
#
_cell.length_a   1.000
_cell.length_b   1.000
_cell.length_c   1.000
_cell.angle_alpha   90.00
_cell.angle_beta   90.00
_cell.angle_gamma   90.00
#
_symmetry.space_group_name_H-M   'P 1'
#
loop_
_entity.id
_entity.type
_entity.pdbx_description
1 polymer ?
#
loop_
_entity_poly.entity_id
_entity_poly.type
_entity_poly.pdbx_seq_one_letter_code
_entity_poly.pdbx_strand_id
1 'polypeptide(L)'
;MIEKSFPELQGTIISTPMKAVEERIVEQKLSQEPKRYKPDGHQSRSRKLRSSPGTICYHFTQLVDHKENPTFAPLAEELSIPSYGHILEEATEGPIGSDHPRLLS
;
A
#
# COMPACT_ATOMS: atom_id res chain seq x y z
N MET A 1 28.48 7.97 -3.27
CA MET A 1 27.37 8.03 -4.24
C MET A 1 26.46 6.80 -4.08
N ILE A 2 26.00 6.50 -2.86
CA ILE A 2 25.15 5.33 -2.54
C ILE A 2 23.86 5.79 -1.84
N GLU A 3 23.91 6.87 -1.06
CA GLU A 3 22.73 7.38 -0.34
C GLU A 3 21.59 7.90 -1.23
N LYS A 4 21.89 8.44 -2.42
CA LYS A 4 20.85 9.00 -3.30
C LYS A 4 19.95 7.96 -3.95
N SER A 5 20.41 6.72 -4.11
CA SER A 5 19.68 5.63 -4.78
C SER A 5 18.88 4.73 -3.82
N PHE A 6 19.07 4.88 -2.51
CA PHE A 6 18.43 4.01 -1.52
C PHE A 6 16.90 4.17 -1.43
N PRO A 7 16.33 5.40 -1.46
CA PRO A 7 14.88 5.58 -1.48
C PRO A 7 14.22 5.03 -2.75
N GLU A 8 14.88 5.17 -3.91
CA GLU A 8 14.40 4.68 -5.20
C GLU A 8 14.39 3.15 -5.26
N LEU A 9 15.45 2.52 -4.76
CA LEU A 9 15.56 1.07 -4.65
C LEU A 9 14.45 0.50 -3.76
N GLN A 10 14.22 1.10 -2.59
CA GLN A 10 13.17 0.67 -1.68
C GLN A 10 11.77 0.85 -2.26
N GLY A 11 11.53 2.00 -2.92
CA GLY A 11 10.30 2.24 -3.66
C GLY A 11 10.05 1.12 -4.67
N THR A 12 11.07 0.69 -5.40
CA THR A 12 10.98 -0.40 -6.36
C THR A 12 10.74 -1.75 -5.70
N ILE A 13 11.46 -2.07 -4.62
CA ILE A 13 11.33 -3.32 -3.87
C ILE A 13 9.91 -3.51 -3.33
N ILE A 14 9.24 -2.44 -2.90
CA ILE A 14 7.90 -2.51 -2.33
C ILE A 14 6.82 -2.40 -3.41
N SER A 15 6.97 -1.49 -4.38
CA SER A 15 5.96 -1.30 -5.42
C SER A 15 5.84 -2.50 -6.37
N THR A 16 6.95 -3.20 -6.64
CA THR A 16 6.96 -4.39 -7.51
C THR A 16 6.04 -5.51 -6.99
N PRO A 17 6.20 -6.02 -5.75
CA PRO A 17 5.30 -7.04 -5.22
C PRO A 17 3.88 -6.51 -5.04
N MET A 18 3.67 -5.25 -4.65
CA MET A 18 2.33 -4.66 -4.59
C MET A 18 1.63 -4.74 -5.95
N LYS A 19 2.32 -4.38 -7.03
CA LYS A 19 1.79 -4.45 -8.39
C LYS A 19 1.48 -5.89 -8.82
N ALA A 20 2.40 -6.82 -8.55
CA ALA A 20 2.20 -8.22 -8.90
C ALA A 20 1.00 -8.86 -8.17
N VAL A 21 0.82 -8.52 -6.88
CA VAL A 21 -0.35 -8.96 -6.10
C VAL A 21 -1.63 -8.30 -6.64
N GLU A 22 -1.60 -7.01 -6.93
CA GLU A 22 -2.75 -6.28 -7.49
C GLU A 22 -3.19 -6.84 -8.84
N GLU A 23 -2.25 -7.09 -9.76
CA GLU A 23 -2.51 -7.70 -11.07
C GLU A 23 -3.21 -9.04 -10.91
N ARG A 24 -2.71 -9.90 -10.01
CA ARG A 24 -3.32 -11.20 -9.73
C ARG A 24 -4.75 -11.09 -9.19
N ILE A 25 -5.00 -10.16 -8.27
CA ILE A 25 -6.34 -9.94 -7.71
C ILE A 25 -7.31 -9.46 -8.81
N VAL A 26 -6.86 -8.54 -9.66
CA VAL A 26 -7.65 -8.03 -10.79
C VAL A 26 -8.00 -9.14 -11.76
N GLU A 27 -7.01 -9.94 -12.18
CA GLU A 27 -7.22 -11.09 -13.07
C GLU A 27 -8.21 -12.09 -12.47
N GLN A 28 -8.07 -12.39 -11.17
CA GLN A 28 -8.98 -13.29 -10.47
C GLN A 28 -10.42 -12.76 -10.50
N LYS A 29 -10.66 -11.51 -10.11
CA LYS A 29 -12.01 -10.91 -10.12
C LYS A 29 -12.61 -10.90 -11.53
N LEU A 30 -11.84 -10.48 -12.53
CA LEU A 30 -12.29 -10.46 -13.93
C LEU A 30 -12.59 -11.87 -14.45
N SER A 31 -11.83 -12.89 -14.04
CA SER A 31 -12.08 -14.27 -14.45
C SER A 31 -13.31 -14.90 -13.79
N GLN A 32 -13.56 -14.56 -12.52
CA GLN A 32 -14.66 -15.13 -11.73
C GLN A 32 -16.02 -14.51 -12.10
N GLU A 33 -16.06 -13.19 -12.31
CA GLU A 33 -17.30 -12.48 -12.65
C GLU A 33 -17.07 -11.48 -13.81
N PRO A 34 -16.82 -11.97 -15.05
CA PRO A 34 -16.39 -11.15 -16.18
C PRO A 34 -17.42 -10.10 -16.64
N LYS A 35 -18.70 -10.29 -16.31
CA LYS A 35 -19.77 -9.33 -16.62
C LYS A 35 -20.02 -8.31 -15.52
N ARG A 36 -19.45 -8.54 -14.33
CA ARG A 36 -19.63 -7.68 -13.16
C ARG A 36 -18.54 -6.64 -13.08
N TYR A 37 -17.28 -7.04 -13.25
CA TYR A 37 -16.15 -6.14 -13.04
C TYR A 37 -15.60 -5.61 -14.36
N LYS A 38 -15.23 -4.33 -14.38
CA LYS A 38 -14.57 -3.67 -15.52
C LYS A 38 -13.39 -2.82 -15.04
N PRO A 39 -12.24 -2.83 -15.74
CA PRO A 39 -11.14 -1.91 -15.45
C PRO A 39 -11.53 -0.43 -15.58
N ASP A 40 -11.12 0.38 -14.59
CA ASP A 40 -11.39 1.82 -14.49
C ASP A 40 -10.11 2.63 -14.23
N GLY A 41 -9.00 2.18 -14.82
CA GLY A 41 -7.70 2.84 -14.70
C GLY A 41 -7.11 2.76 -13.30
N HIS A 42 -6.54 3.88 -12.84
CA HIS A 42 -5.87 3.97 -11.54
C HIS A 42 -6.42 5.17 -10.75
N GLN A 43 -6.34 5.08 -9.42
CA GLN A 43 -6.70 6.17 -8.53
C GLN A 43 -5.95 7.46 -8.88
N SER A 44 -6.70 8.55 -8.99
CA SER A 44 -6.16 9.88 -9.28
C SER A 44 -5.18 10.38 -8.21
N ARG A 45 -5.35 9.96 -6.95
CA ARG A 45 -4.46 10.27 -5.84
C ARG A 45 -3.68 9.03 -5.43
N SER A 46 -2.36 9.17 -5.33
CA SER A 46 -1.51 8.12 -4.76
C SER A 46 -1.73 7.98 -3.25
N ARG A 47 -1.62 6.74 -2.78
CA ARG A 47 -1.37 6.43 -1.37
C ARG A 47 0.10 6.65 -1.05
N LYS A 48 0.37 7.18 0.14
CA LYS A 48 1.72 7.40 0.65
C LYS A 48 2.01 6.37 1.75
N LEU A 49 2.92 5.45 1.49
CA LEU A 49 3.50 4.57 2.50
C LEU A 49 4.74 5.27 3.08
N ARG A 50 4.68 5.65 4.35
CA ARG A 50 5.82 6.24 5.06
C ARG A 50 6.64 5.14 5.72
N SER A 51 7.94 5.16 5.49
CA SER A 51 8.91 4.25 6.11
C SER A 51 10.11 5.05 6.60
N SER A 52 10.90 4.49 7.51
CA SER A 52 12.11 5.14 8.04
C SER A 52 13.05 5.71 6.96
N PRO A 53 13.21 5.12 5.76
CA PRO A 53 14.16 5.60 4.77
C PRO A 53 13.51 6.49 3.70
N GLY A 54 12.18 6.66 3.71
CA GLY A 54 11.48 7.48 2.74
C GLY A 54 9.98 7.26 2.64
N THR A 55 9.35 8.06 1.78
CA THR A 55 7.93 7.91 1.41
C THR A 55 7.81 7.27 0.04
N ILE A 56 6.99 6.23 -0.06
CA ILE A 56 6.65 5.55 -1.32
C ILE A 56 5.24 5.98 -1.72
N CYS A 57 5.09 6.42 -2.97
CA CYS A 57 3.80 6.77 -3.56
C CYS A 57 3.33 5.59 -4.42
N TYR A 58 2.10 5.11 -4.19
CA TYR A 58 1.50 4.01 -4.95
C TYR A 58 0.11 4.40 -5.45
N HIS A 59 -0.22 4.10 -6.70
CA HIS A 59 -1.55 4.31 -7.28
C HIS A 59 -2.25 2.96 -7.43
N PHE A 60 -3.35 2.74 -6.71
CA PHE A 60 -4.11 1.49 -6.88
C PHE A 60 -4.84 1.45 -8.21
N THR A 61 -4.88 0.26 -8.80
CA THR A 61 -5.76 -0.08 -9.91
C THR A 61 -7.22 -0.01 -9.45
N GLN A 62 -8.11 0.47 -10.32
CA GLN A 62 -9.53 0.60 -10.03
C GLN A 62 -10.36 -0.36 -10.89
N LEU A 63 -11.39 -0.95 -10.28
CA LEU A 63 -12.44 -1.69 -10.95
C LEU A 63 -13.79 -1.02 -10.67
N VAL A 64 -14.67 -1.06 -11.66
CA VAL A 64 -16.10 -0.78 -11.49
C VAL A 64 -16.83 -2.10 -11.26
N ASP A 65 -17.65 -2.16 -10.22
CA ASP A 65 -18.62 -3.24 -10.01
C ASP A 65 -19.97 -2.82 -10.59
N HIS A 66 -20.36 -3.40 -11.72
CA HIS A 66 -21.62 -3.09 -12.40
C HIS A 66 -22.88 -3.58 -11.67
N LYS A 67 -22.74 -4.40 -10.61
CA LYS A 67 -23.88 -4.89 -9.84
C LYS A 67 -24.33 -3.86 -8.80
N GLU A 68 -23.37 -3.38 -8.02
CA GLU A 68 -23.62 -2.39 -6.95
C GLU A 68 -23.38 -0.95 -7.45
N ASN A 69 -22.77 -0.80 -8.63
CA ASN A 69 -22.27 0.45 -9.23
C ASN A 69 -21.15 1.24 -8.50
N PRO A 70 -20.32 0.69 -7.57
CA PRO A 70 -19.16 1.39 -7.03
C PRO A 70 -17.89 1.18 -7.87
N THR A 71 -17.07 2.24 -7.96
CA THR A 71 -15.65 2.10 -8.28
C THR A 71 -14.88 1.80 -6.99
N PHE A 72 -14.02 0.79 -7.02
CA PHE A 72 -13.21 0.39 -5.87
C PHE A 72 -11.79 0.01 -6.29
N ALA A 73 -10.88 -0.06 -5.31
CA ALA A 73 -9.50 -0.52 -5.53
C ALA A 73 -9.35 -1.95 -4.98
N PRO A 74 -9.16 -2.97 -5.83
CA PRO A 74 -9.17 -4.37 -5.39
C PRO A 74 -8.12 -4.70 -4.34
N LEU A 75 -6.90 -4.21 -4.51
CA LEU A 75 -5.83 -4.43 -3.53
C LEU A 75 -6.14 -3.75 -2.18
N ALA A 76 -6.79 -2.57 -2.21
CA ALA A 76 -7.18 -1.89 -0.98
C ALA A 76 -8.32 -2.63 -0.25
N GLU A 77 -9.28 -3.19 -0.98
CA GLU A 77 -10.35 -4.02 -0.43
C GLU A 77 -9.79 -5.29 0.22
N GLU A 78 -8.93 -6.02 -0.49
CA GLU A 78 -8.34 -7.28 -0.01
C GLU A 78 -7.50 -7.07 1.26
N LEU A 79 -6.75 -5.96 1.31
CA LEU A 79 -5.94 -5.59 2.47
C LEU A 79 -6.71 -4.84 3.56
N SER A 80 -8.03 -4.65 3.38
CA SER A 80 -8.88 -3.86 4.29
C SER A 80 -8.30 -2.46 4.58
N ILE A 81 -7.67 -1.84 3.58
CA ILE A 81 -7.07 -0.51 3.70
C ILE A 81 -8.19 0.53 3.73
N PRO A 82 -8.28 1.38 4.76
CA PRO A 82 -9.29 2.42 4.84
C PRO A 82 -9.28 3.35 3.62
N SER A 83 -10.47 3.68 3.13
CA SER A 83 -10.67 4.60 2.00
C SER A 83 -10.31 6.05 2.37
N TYR A 84 -10.54 6.45 3.62
CA TYR A 84 -10.06 7.68 4.25
C TYR A 84 -9.73 7.39 5.72
N GLY A 85 -8.53 7.75 6.17
CA GLY A 85 -8.15 7.55 7.57
C GLY A 85 -6.71 7.97 7.80
N HIS A 86 -6.57 9.06 8.56
CA HIS A 86 -5.31 9.49 9.13
C HIS A 86 -4.72 8.37 9.98
N ILE A 87 -3.38 8.25 9.91
CA ILE A 87 -2.52 7.67 10.95
C ILE A 87 -2.50 6.13 11.03
N LEU A 88 -1.42 5.55 10.51
CA LEU A 88 -0.85 4.29 11.00
C LEU A 88 0.24 4.65 12.03
N GLU A 89 -0.14 5.20 13.19
CA GLU A 89 0.80 5.45 14.31
C GLU A 89 1.16 4.16 15.05
N GLU A 90 0.41 3.08 14.83
CA GLU A 90 0.50 1.85 15.63
C GLU A 90 1.57 0.83 15.20
N ALA A 91 2.43 1.14 14.22
CA ALA A 91 3.49 0.22 13.81
C ALA A 91 4.93 0.71 14.09
N THR A 92 5.07 1.84 14.80
CA THR A 92 6.36 2.33 15.29
C THR A 92 6.41 2.34 16.81
N GLU A 93 6.04 1.24 17.45
CA GLU A 93 6.68 0.91 18.72
C GLU A 93 8.15 0.59 18.39
N GLY A 94 9.03 1.56 18.66
CA GLY A 94 10.47 1.37 18.54
C GLY A 94 10.92 0.17 19.37
N PRO A 95 12.04 -0.48 19.03
CA PRO A 95 12.55 -1.58 19.84
C PRO A 95 12.72 -1.09 21.29
N ILE A 96 12.01 -1.74 22.20
CA ILE A 96 12.23 -1.63 23.64
C ILE A 96 13.69 -2.04 23.89
N GLY A 97 14.51 -1.07 24.31
CA GLY A 97 15.92 -1.25 24.64
C GLY A 97 16.68 0.07 24.44
N SER A 98 16.83 0.92 25.44
CA SER A 98 17.61 0.61 26.64
C SER A 98 17.36 1.68 27.71
N ASP A 99 16.64 1.29 28.77
CA ASP A 99 16.77 1.96 30.05
C ASP A 99 18.22 1.82 30.51
N HIS A 100 18.96 2.92 30.46
CA HIS A 100 20.25 3.04 31.08
C HIS A 100 20.01 3.23 32.59
N PRO A 101 20.42 2.32 33.48
CA PRO A 101 20.31 2.58 34.91
C PRO A 101 21.23 3.75 35.25
N ARG A 102 20.66 4.84 35.77
CA ARG A 102 21.43 5.90 36.41
C ARG A 102 22.27 5.27 37.52
N LEU A 103 23.58 5.18 37.32
CA LEU A 103 24.51 4.96 38.42
C LEU A 103 24.54 6.25 39.25
N LEU A 104 24.09 6.11 40.49
CA LEU A 104 24.38 7.05 41.57
C LEU A 104 25.86 6.90 41.93
N SER A 105 26.61 7.99 41.82
CA SER A 105 27.80 8.28 42.62
C SER A 105 27.99 9.78 42.69
#